data_AF-A0A964AX85-F1
#
_entry.id   AF-A0A964AX85-F1
#
_cell.length_a   1.000
_cell.length_b   1.000
_cell.length_c   1.000
_cell.angle_alpha   90.00
_cell.angle_beta   90.00
_cell.angle_gamma   90.00
#
_symmetry.space_group_name_H-M   'P 1'
#
loop_
_entity.id
_entity.type
_entity.pdbx_description
1 polymer ?
#
loop_
_entity_poly.entity_id
_entity_poly.type
_entity_poly.pdbx_seq_one_letter_code
_entity_poly.pdbx_strand_id
1 'polypeptide(L)'
;MLLFIGLQGSGKSTFYARRFLQSHLRLSRDLLRSANREDVLFHATLALKQRVVLDNTHLTPQTRRRRIDAAHAEGYRVVGVFFDTPVAVALAR
;
A
#
# COMPACT_ATOMS: atom_id res chain seq x y z
N MET A 1 3.31 -5.55 -7.37
CA MET A 1 2.62 -4.67 -6.42
C MET A 1 3.01 -5.06 -5.01
N LEU A 2 3.34 -4.09 -4.17
CA LEU A 2 3.61 -4.29 -2.75
C LEU A 2 2.40 -3.79 -1.94
N LEU A 3 1.97 -4.57 -0.95
CA LEU A 3 0.89 -4.21 -0.04
C LEU A 3 1.43 -4.13 1.38
N PHE A 4 1.51 -2.94 1.94
CA PHE A 4 1.99 -2.74 3.31
C PHE A 4 0.85 -2.93 4.30
N ILE A 5 1.09 -3.70 5.36
CA ILE A 5 0.10 -4.08 6.36
C ILE A 5 0.70 -3.84 7.75
N GLY A 6 0.08 -3.00 8.56
CA GLY A 6 0.52 -2.75 9.94
C GLY A 6 -0.06 -1.47 10.52
N LEU A 7 0.07 -1.29 11.83
CA LEU A 7 -0.47 -0.15 12.59
C LEU A 7 0.12 1.19 12.12
N GLN A 8 -0.61 2.30 12.28
CA GLN A 8 0.01 3.63 12.14
C GLN A 8 1.17 3.74 13.15
N GLY A 9 2.25 4.44 12.80
CA GLY A 9 3.47 4.46 13.62
C GLY A 9 4.40 3.24 13.45
N SER A 10 3.98 2.17 12.75
CA SER A 10 4.79 0.96 12.54
C SER A 10 6.00 1.11 11.61
N GLY A 11 6.35 2.33 11.18
CA GLY A 11 7.52 2.59 10.33
C GLY A 11 7.35 2.34 8.83
N LYS A 12 6.13 2.06 8.35
CA LYS A 12 5.83 1.86 6.90
C LYS A 12 6.38 2.97 6.01
N SER A 13 6.09 4.24 6.34
CA SER A 13 6.55 5.41 5.57
C SER A 13 8.08 5.47 5.49
N THR A 14 8.78 5.20 6.59
CA THR A 14 10.25 5.18 6.64
C THR A 14 10.82 4.03 5.81
N PHE A 15 10.20 2.85 5.89
CA PHE A 15 10.60 1.69 5.09
C PHE A 15 10.38 1.94 3.60
N TYR A 16 9.26 2.55 3.21
CA TYR A 16 9.01 3.01 1.85
C TYR A 16 10.10 3.96 1.37
N ALA A 17 10.38 5.01 2.15
CA ALA A 17 11.36 6.03 1.78
C ALA A 17 12.74 5.42 1.52
N ARG A 18 13.16 4.47 2.36
CA ARG A 18 14.48 3.82 2.27
C ARG A 18 14.62 2.80 1.15
N ARG A 19 13.53 2.15 0.73
CA ARG A 19 13.61 0.98 -0.18
C ARG A 19 12.94 1.18 -1.52
N PHE A 20 11.94 2.05 -1.59
CA PHE A 20 11.03 2.10 -2.74
C PHE A 20 10.78 3.50 -3.29
N LEU A 21 11.25 4.57 -2.64
CA LEU A 21 11.04 5.95 -3.08
C LEU A 21 11.46 6.20 -4.53
N GLN A 22 12.57 5.60 -4.98
CA GLN A 22 13.12 5.77 -6.31
C GLN A 22 12.60 4.76 -7.34
N SER A 23 11.77 3.80 -6.93
CA SER A 23 11.44 2.64 -7.79
C SER A 23 9.95 2.26 -7.84
N HIS A 24 9.14 2.75 -6.90
CA HIS A 24 7.72 2.46 -6.84
C HIS A 24 6.93 3.74 -6.63
N LEU A 25 5.75 3.83 -7.24
CA LEU A 25 4.76 4.82 -6.87
C LEU A 25 4.16 4.45 -5.50
N ARG A 26 3.99 5.43 -4.60
CA ARG A 26 3.24 5.26 -3.35
C ARG A 26 1.81 5.74 -3.51
N LEU A 27 0.86 4.85 -3.24
CA LEU A 27 -0.55 5.22 -3.07
C LEU A 27 -0.90 5.12 -1.59
N SER A 28 -1.34 6.24 -1.02
CA SER A 28 -1.72 6.36 0.39
C SER A 28 -2.89 7.35 0.54
N ARG A 29 -3.86 7.03 1.39
CA ARG A 29 -5.02 7.89 1.67
C ARG A 29 -4.61 9.20 2.33
N ASP A 30 -3.55 9.19 3.12
CA ASP A 30 -3.03 10.41 3.77
C ASP A 30 -2.57 11.45 2.73
N LEU A 31 -2.00 10.96 1.62
CA LEU A 31 -1.55 11.80 0.51
C LEU A 31 -2.72 12.20 -0.41
N LEU A 32 -3.62 11.27 -0.70
CA LEU A 32 -4.65 11.46 -1.74
C LEU A 32 -5.94 12.09 -1.21
N ARG A 33 -6.19 12.00 0.10
CA ARG A 33 -7.34 12.57 0.83
C ARG A 33 -8.72 12.23 0.24
N SER A 34 -8.81 11.19 -0.59
CA SER A 34 -10.03 10.76 -1.27
C SER A 34 -9.90 9.32 -1.72
N ALA A 35 -10.90 8.49 -1.36
CA ALA A 35 -10.96 7.10 -1.80
C ALA A 35 -11.10 6.99 -3.33
N ASN A 36 -11.87 7.89 -3.95
CA ASN A 36 -12.05 7.91 -5.40
C ASN A 36 -10.72 8.22 -6.13
N ARG A 37 -9.96 9.21 -5.65
CA ARG A 37 -8.64 9.54 -6.24
C ARG A 37 -7.66 8.37 -6.12
N GLU A 38 -7.67 7.69 -4.98
CA GLU A 38 -6.87 6.49 -4.79
C GLU A 38 -7.25 5.38 -5.77
N ASP A 39 -8.55 5.15 -5.97
CA ASP A 39 -9.04 4.10 -6.85
C ASP A 39 -8.71 4.37 -8.32
N VAL A 40 -8.94 5.61 -8.78
CA VAL A 40 -8.56 6.06 -10.12
C VAL A 40 -7.06 5.90 -10.35
N LEU A 41 -6.23 6.39 -9.41
CA LEU A 41 -4.78 6.25 -9.53
C LEU A 41 -4.34 4.80 -9.48
N PHE A 42 -4.93 3.96 -8.62
CA PHE A 42 -4.63 2.54 -8.56
C PHE A 42 -4.82 1.86 -9.91
N HIS A 43 -6.00 2.03 -10.53
CA HIS A 43 -6.28 1.45 -11.84
C HIS A 43 -5.37 2.02 -12.94
N ALA A 44 -5.09 3.33 -12.93
CA ALA A 44 -4.14 3.92 -13.87
C ALA A 44 -2.72 3.33 -13.69
N THR A 45 -2.30 3.10 -12.44
CA THR A 45 -0.98 2.52 -12.14
C THR A 45 -0.86 1.09 -12.69
N LEU A 46 -1.94 0.31 -12.55
CA LEU A 46 -2.00 -1.04 -13.11
C LEU A 46 -1.96 -1.04 -14.65
N ALA A 47 -2.74 -0.17 -15.30
CA ALA A 47 -2.78 -0.05 -16.75
C ALA A 47 -1.41 0.34 -17.33
N LEU A 48 -0.69 1.24 -16.65
CA LEU A 48 0.66 1.67 -17.02
C LEU A 48 1.76 0.66 -16.64
N LYS A 49 1.41 -0.49 -16.05
CA LYS A 49 2.34 -1.52 -15.54
C LYS A 49 3.40 -0.95 -14.57
N GLN A 50 3.07 0.14 -13.87
CA GLN A 50 3.97 0.80 -12.94
C GLN A 50 4.13 -0.02 -11.65
N ARG A 51 5.35 -0.04 -11.11
CA ARG A 51 5.62 -0.64 -9.81
C ARG A 51 4.99 0.24 -8.73
N VAL A 52 4.23 -0.37 -7.82
CA VAL A 52 3.43 0.38 -6.84
C VAL A 52 3.48 -0.25 -5.46
N VAL A 53 3.52 0.61 -4.45
CA VAL A 53 3.33 0.31 -3.03
C VAL A 53 1.98 0.89 -2.60
N LEU A 54 1.09 0.02 -2.14
CA LEU A 54 -0.13 0.42 -1.44
C LEU A 54 0.22 0.57 0.04
N ASP A 55 0.26 1.82 0.50
CA ASP A 55 0.58 2.21 1.88
C ASP A 55 -0.67 2.77 2.54
N ASN A 56 -1.63 1.87 2.71
CA ASN A 56 -2.89 2.10 3.37
C ASN A 56 -3.14 0.97 4.35
N THR A 57 -3.73 1.31 5.50
CA THR A 57 -4.36 0.37 6.41
C THR A 57 -5.60 -0.22 5.72
N HIS A 58 -5.39 -1.15 4.78
CA HIS A 58 -6.43 -2.03 4.25
C HIS A 58 -6.78 -3.02 5.35
N LEU A 59 -7.49 -2.55 6.38
CA LEU A 59 -7.67 -3.26 7.66
C LEU A 59 -8.36 -4.61 7.48
N THR A 60 -9.28 -4.72 6.52
CA THR A 60 -10.06 -5.94 6.32
C THR A 60 -9.51 -6.82 5.19
N PRO A 61 -9.61 -8.15 5.31
CA PRO A 61 -9.33 -9.06 4.21
C PRO A 61 -10.12 -8.73 2.93
N GLN A 62 -11.39 -8.31 3.04
CA GLN A 62 -12.21 -7.99 1.86
C GLN A 62 -11.66 -6.78 1.08
N THR A 63 -11.22 -5.72 1.76
CA THR A 63 -10.65 -4.54 1.09
C THR A 63 -9.34 -4.86 0.39
N ARG A 64 -8.51 -5.75 0.97
CA ARG A 64 -7.29 -6.25 0.31
C ARG A 64 -7.63 -7.11 -0.91
N ARG A 65 -8.62 -7.99 -0.78
CA ARG A 65 -8.98 -8.95 -1.84
C ARG A 65 -9.30 -8.26 -3.16
N ARG A 66 -10.12 -7.21 -3.14
CA ARG A 66 -10.47 -6.43 -4.34
C ARG A 66 -9.23 -5.89 -5.09
N ARG A 67 -8.27 -5.34 -4.35
CA ARG A 67 -7.03 -4.79 -4.93
C ARG A 67 -6.09 -5.89 -5.43
N ILE A 68 -6.01 -7.01 -4.70
CA ILE A 68 -5.21 -8.18 -5.10
C ILE A 68 -5.76 -8.77 -6.40
N ASP A 69 -7.07 -8.99 -6.49
CA ASP A 69 -7.71 -9.56 -7.68
C ASP A 69 -7.51 -8.67 -8.90
N ALA A 70 -7.70 -7.35 -8.77
CA ALA A 70 -7.44 -6.40 -9.84
C ALA A 70 -5.97 -6.42 -10.31
N ALA A 71 -5.02 -6.49 -9.36
CA ALA A 71 -3.60 -6.57 -9.71
C ALA A 71 -3.26 -7.90 -10.43
N HIS A 72 -3.81 -9.03 -9.96
CA HIS A 72 -3.63 -10.32 -10.61
C HIS A 72 -4.23 -10.38 -12.02
N ALA A 73 -5.40 -9.79 -12.23
CA ALA A 73 -6.02 -9.68 -13.55
C ALA A 73 -5.11 -8.93 -14.54
N GLU A 74 -4.32 -7.98 -14.03
CA GLU A 74 -3.33 -7.22 -14.79
C GLU A 74 -1.94 -7.88 -14.82
N GLY A 75 -1.81 -9.13 -14.38
CA GLY A 75 -0.56 -9.90 -14.44
C GLY A 75 0.49 -9.51 -13.40
N TYR A 76 0.14 -8.72 -12.39
CA TYR A 76 1.09 -8.37 -11.33
C TYR A 76 1.34 -9.52 -10.38
N ARG A 77 2.61 -9.71 -10.00
CA ARG A 77 2.93 -10.36 -8.73
C ARG A 77 2.56 -9.45 -7.56
N VAL A 78 1.81 -9.97 -6.60
CA VAL A 78 1.47 -9.26 -5.36
C VAL A 78 2.29 -9.79 -4.20
N VAL A 79 2.90 -8.89 -3.42
CA VAL A 79 3.67 -9.24 -2.21
C VAL A 79 3.12 -8.45 -1.02
N GLY A 80 2.72 -9.16 0.02
CA GLY A 80 2.33 -8.57 1.30
C GLY A 80 3.56 -8.35 2.18
N VAL A 81 3.68 -7.15 2.77
CA VAL A 81 4.71 -6.83 3.75
C VAL A 81 4.02 -6.49 5.06
N PHE A 82 4.14 -7.39 6.04
CA PHE A 82 3.56 -7.21 7.37
C PHE A 82 4.58 -6.58 8.32
N PHE A 83 4.18 -5.47 8.95
CA PHE A 83 4.96 -4.75 9.93
C PHE A 83 4.46 -5.14 11.31
N ASP A 84 5.06 -6.18 11.86
CA ASP A 84 4.76 -6.68 13.19
C ASP A 84 5.34 -5.73 14.25
N THR A 85 4.55 -4.72 14.61
CA THR A 85 4.94 -3.69 15.59
C THR A 85 3.96 -3.74 16.77
N PRO A 86 4.45 -3.90 18.01
CA PRO A 86 3.59 -3.84 19.20
C PRO A 86 2.82 -2.51 19.26
N VAL A 87 1.55 -2.56 19.68
CA VAL A 87 0.68 -1.37 19.77
C VAL A 87 1.32 -0.26 20.60
N ALA A 88 1.93 -0.61 21.74
CA ALA A 88 2.60 0.36 22.62
C ALA A 88 3.73 1.12 21.90
N VAL A 89 4.50 0.44 21.05
CA VAL A 89 5.57 1.06 20.24
C VAL A 89 5.00 1.93 19.13
N ALA A 90 3.90 1.49 18.52
CA ALA A 90 3.22 2.22 17.45
C ALA A 90 2.57 3.53 17.94
N LEU A 91 2.00 3.53 19.15
CA LEU A 91 1.38 4.70 19.77
C LEU A 91 2.38 5.73 20.31
N ALA A 92 3.59 5.30 20.68
CA ALA A 92 4.63 6.19 21.21
C ALA A 92 5.37 7.01 20.12
N ARG A 93 4.90 6.97 18.87
CA ARG A 93 5.52 7.61 17.70
C ARG A 93 4.53 8.53 16.99
#